data_AF-A0A951G7X2-F1
#
_entry.id   AF-A0A951G7X2-F1
#
_cell.length_a   1.000
_cell.length_b   1.000
_cell.length_c   1.000
_cell.angle_alpha   90.00
_cell.angle_beta   90.00
_cell.angle_gamma   90.00
#
_symmetry.space_group_name_H-M   'P 1'
#
loop_
_entity.id
_entity.type
_entity.pdbx_description
1 polymer ?
#
loop_
_entity_poly.entity_id
_entity_poly.type
_entity_poly.pdbx_seq_one_letter_code
_entity_poly.pdbx_strand_id
1 'polypeptide(L)'
;MEAVTTIDQVRTFETRGGNARYVVRDVDGNEYTTFREAIGDKALDLKGQRVRIEYHEAQRGQYTNVYLDKVEPAPEPERDEADTDAEEAAWRTAVEAAPWLVGDSDPHAKTGPEELYETLKPFKDKVADDIKRAEADDR
;
A
#
# COMPACT_ATOMS: atom_id res chain seq x y z
N MET A 1 -20.74 -8.00 20.34
CA MET A 1 -20.02 -6.81 19.85
C MET A 1 -19.31 -7.19 18.57
N GLU A 2 -19.02 -6.21 17.71
CA GLU A 2 -18.33 -6.44 16.44
C GLU A 2 -17.18 -5.45 16.28
N ALA A 3 -16.07 -5.89 15.69
CA ALA A 3 -14.93 -5.04 15.37
C ALA A 3 -14.24 -5.49 14.08
N VAL A 4 -13.56 -4.56 13.42
CA VAL A 4 -12.66 -4.84 12.30
C VAL A 4 -11.23 -4.56 12.74
N THR A 5 -10.36 -5.57 12.69
CA THR A 5 -8.97 -5.47 13.16
C THR A 5 -8.07 -6.39 12.36
N THR A 6 -6.77 -6.42 12.66
CA THR A 6 -5.79 -7.34 12.06
C THR A 6 -5.33 -8.35 13.12
N ILE A 7 -5.30 -9.63 12.77
CA ILE A 7 -4.79 -10.67 13.69
C ILE A 7 -3.27 -10.62 13.72
N ASP A 8 -2.70 -10.21 14.85
CA ASP A 8 -1.25 -10.22 15.08
C ASP A 8 -0.76 -11.64 15.41
N GLN A 9 -1.42 -12.29 16.38
CA GLN A 9 -1.00 -13.58 16.89
C GLN A 9 -2.19 -14.48 17.24
N VAL A 10 -2.03 -15.78 17.00
CA VAL A 10 -2.92 -16.82 17.53
C VAL A 10 -2.08 -17.81 18.31
N ARG A 11 -2.49 -18.10 19.56
CA ARG A 11 -1.85 -19.07 20.45
C ARG A 11 -2.83 -20.20 20.75
N THR A 12 -2.36 -21.44 20.62
CA THR A 12 -3.16 -22.65 20.90
C THR A 12 -2.61 -23.34 22.14
N PHE A 13 -3.51 -23.70 23.06
CA PHE A 13 -3.18 -24.39 24.31
C PHE A 13 -4.07 -25.62 24.45
N GLU A 14 -3.48 -26.77 24.78
CA GLU A 14 -4.25 -27.93 25.21
C GLU A 14 -4.73 -27.76 26.64
N THR A 15 -6.03 -27.92 26.86
CA THR A 15 -6.60 -27.90 28.20
C THR A 15 -6.47 -29.28 28.86
N ARG A 16 -6.58 -29.31 30.20
CA ARG A 16 -6.56 -30.56 30.99
C ARG A 16 -7.64 -31.58 30.58
N GLY A 17 -8.70 -31.12 29.92
CA GLY A 17 -9.79 -31.97 29.43
C GLY A 17 -9.60 -32.47 28.00
N GLY A 18 -8.48 -32.17 27.34
CA GLY A 18 -8.21 -32.56 25.96
C GLY A 18 -8.75 -31.59 24.90
N ASN A 19 -9.51 -30.56 25.28
CA ASN A 19 -9.99 -29.55 24.32
C ASN A 19 -8.90 -28.49 24.06
N ALA A 20 -8.84 -27.97 22.84
CA ALA A 20 -7.98 -26.83 22.51
C ALA A 20 -8.59 -25.49 22.94
N ARG A 21 -7.75 -24.61 23.48
CA ARG A 21 -8.05 -23.20 23.72
C ARG A 21 -7.24 -22.35 22.77
N TYR A 22 -7.90 -21.48 22.04
CA TYR A 22 -7.28 -20.51 21.14
C TYR A 22 -7.36 -19.12 21.77
N VAL A 23 -6.23 -18.40 21.74
CA VAL A 23 -6.14 -16.99 22.15
C VAL A 23 -5.67 -16.19 20.96
N VAL A 24 -6.56 -15.36 20.44
CA VAL A 24 -6.33 -14.46 19.31
C VAL A 24 -5.97 -13.08 19.88
N ARG A 25 -4.86 -12.52 19.44
CA ARG A 25 -4.42 -11.18 19.78
C ARG A 25 -4.43 -10.32 18.51
N ASP A 26 -5.05 -9.15 18.60
CA ASP A 26 -5.04 -8.17 17.53
C ASP A 26 -3.84 -7.19 17.63
N VAL A 27 -3.68 -6.36 16.61
CA VAL A 27 -2.59 -5.35 16.53
C VAL A 27 -2.68 -4.28 17.61
N ASP A 28 -3.88 -4.01 18.14
CA ASP A 28 -4.12 -3.05 19.21
C ASP A 28 -3.82 -3.64 20.60
N GLY A 29 -3.57 -4.95 20.66
CA GLY A 29 -3.22 -5.69 21.85
C GLY A 29 -4.40 -6.30 22.60
N ASN A 30 -5.61 -6.26 22.04
CA ASN A 30 -6.77 -6.93 22.64
C ASN A 30 -6.69 -8.44 22.45
N GLU A 31 -7.10 -9.20 23.46
CA GLU A 31 -7.09 -10.66 23.44
C GLU A 31 -8.51 -11.22 23.46
N TYR A 32 -8.79 -12.14 22.54
CA TYR A 32 -10.07 -12.83 22.40
C TYR A 32 -9.85 -14.34 22.51
N THR A 33 -10.62 -15.00 23.38
CA THR A 33 -10.50 -16.45 23.61
C THR A 33 -11.61 -17.21 22.93
N THR A 34 -11.31 -18.36 22.30
CA THR A 34 -12.34 -19.33 21.91
C THR A 34 -11.91 -20.75 22.22
N PHE A 35 -12.89 -21.62 22.46
CA PHE A 35 -12.73 -23.07 22.62
C PHE A 35 -13.35 -23.84 21.45
N ARG A 36 -13.93 -23.12 20.48
CA ARG A 36 -14.51 -23.74 19.28
C ARG A 36 -13.40 -23.89 18.25
N GLU A 37 -13.01 -25.13 17.95
CA GLU A 37 -11.93 -25.45 17.02
C GLU A 37 -12.13 -24.77 15.65
N ALA A 38 -13.33 -24.85 15.08
CA ALA A 38 -13.64 -24.21 13.80
C ALA A 38 -13.36 -22.69 13.76
N ILE A 39 -13.52 -21.98 14.88
CA ILE A 39 -13.20 -20.55 14.96
C ILE A 39 -11.69 -20.36 15.15
N GLY A 40 -11.07 -21.19 15.99
CA GLY A 40 -9.64 -21.17 16.24
C GLY A 40 -8.81 -21.43 14.99
N ASP A 41 -9.18 -22.46 14.22
CA ASP A 41 -8.52 -22.83 12.97
C ASP A 41 -8.68 -21.73 11.93
N LYS A 42 -9.89 -21.16 11.81
CA LYS A 42 -10.12 -20.02 10.93
C LYS A 42 -9.31 -18.78 11.33
N ALA A 43 -9.12 -18.54 12.63
CA ALA A 43 -8.26 -17.46 13.10
C ALA A 43 -6.79 -17.72 12.75
N LEU A 44 -6.33 -18.98 12.78
CA LEU A 44 -4.98 -19.35 12.35
C LEU A 44 -4.78 -19.07 10.85
N ASP A 45 -5.75 -19.44 10.01
CA ASP A 45 -5.71 -19.20 8.56
C ASP A 45 -5.68 -17.70 8.21
N LEU A 46 -6.34 -16.88 9.03
CA LEU A 46 -6.46 -15.43 8.85
C LEU A 46 -5.40 -14.63 9.61
N LYS A 47 -4.38 -15.28 10.17
CA LYS A 47 -3.28 -14.60 10.84
C LYS A 47 -2.57 -13.63 9.89
N GLY A 48 -2.36 -12.39 10.36
CA GLY A 48 -1.76 -11.30 9.59
C GLY A 48 -2.73 -10.61 8.63
N GLN A 49 -4.00 -11.03 8.56
CA GLN A 49 -5.01 -10.45 7.67
C GLN A 49 -5.97 -9.55 8.45
N ARG A 50 -6.58 -8.60 7.73
CA ARG A 50 -7.67 -7.79 8.24
C ARG A 50 -8.95 -8.63 8.31
N VAL A 51 -9.57 -8.67 9.48
CA VAL A 51 -10.73 -9.50 9.78
C VAL A 51 -11.84 -8.71 10.44
N ARG A 52 -13.07 -9.14 10.22
CA ARG A 52 -14.21 -8.80 11.06
C ARG A 52 -14.37 -9.88 12.12
N ILE A 53 -14.42 -9.48 13.38
CA ILE A 53 -14.63 -10.36 14.52
C ILE A 53 -15.95 -10.03 15.22
N GLU A 54 -16.64 -11.06 15.67
CA GLU A 54 -17.78 -10.96 16.58
C GLU A 54 -17.34 -11.55 17.93
N TYR A 55 -17.57 -10.82 19.01
CA TYR A 55 -17.16 -11.23 20.35
C TYR A 55 -18.14 -10.78 21.42
N HIS A 56 -18.13 -11.47 22.56
CA HIS A 56 -18.87 -11.08 23.76
C HIS A 56 -17.98 -11.07 24.99
N GLU A 57 -18.39 -10.28 25.97
CA GLU A 57 -17.73 -10.22 27.26
C GLU A 57 -18.52 -10.99 28.30
N ALA A 58 -17.82 -11.67 29.20
CA ALA A 58 -18.41 -12.30 30.37
C ALA A 58 -17.66 -11.88 31.63
N GLN A 59 -18.40 -11.21 32.53
CA GLN A 59 -17.88 -10.81 33.84
C GLN A 59 -17.84 -12.02 34.79
N ARG A 60 -16.69 -12.24 35.44
CA ARG A 60 -16.52 -13.19 36.53
C ARG A 60 -15.78 -12.54 37.69
N GLY A 61 -16.54 -12.03 38.67
CA GLY A 61 -15.98 -11.29 39.80
C GLY A 61 -15.30 -10.01 39.32
N GLN A 62 -14.00 -9.86 39.64
CA GLN A 62 -13.20 -8.71 39.19
C GLN A 62 -12.62 -8.83 37.78
N TYR A 63 -12.87 -9.95 37.07
CA TYR A 63 -12.29 -10.19 35.74
C TYR A 63 -13.35 -10.15 34.64
N THR A 64 -12.99 -9.58 33.49
CA THR A 64 -13.80 -9.58 32.27
C THR A 64 -13.10 -10.49 31.25
N ASN A 65 -13.77 -11.58 30.87
CA ASN A 65 -13.26 -12.46 29.82
C ASN A 65 -13.89 -12.05 28.49
N VAL A 66 -13.08 -11.94 27.44
CA VAL A 66 -13.54 -11.64 26.09
C VAL A 66 -13.51 -12.92 25.24
N TYR A 67 -14.65 -13.31 24.72
CA TYR A 67 -14.82 -14.54 23.96
C TYR A 67 -15.10 -14.26 22.49
N LEU A 68 -14.32 -14.91 21.61
CA LEU A 68 -14.47 -14.82 20.17
C LEU A 68 -15.57 -15.77 19.69
N ASP A 69 -16.64 -15.19 19.14
CA ASP A 69 -17.80 -15.92 18.62
C ASP A 69 -17.71 -16.18 17.12
N LYS A 70 -16.98 -15.33 16.39
CA LYS A 70 -16.80 -15.43 14.94
C LYS A 70 -15.59 -14.65 14.46
N VAL A 71 -14.96 -15.14 13.40
CA VAL A 71 -13.90 -14.43 12.66
C VAL A 71 -14.11 -14.66 11.17
N GLU A 72 -14.03 -13.59 10.38
CA GLU A 72 -14.18 -13.60 8.93
C GLU A 72 -13.20 -12.59 8.30
N PRO A 73 -12.76 -12.79 7.04
CA PRO A 73 -12.06 -11.75 6.31
C PRO A 73 -12.88 -10.45 6.32
N ALA A 74 -12.24 -9.33 6.64
CA ALA A 74 -12.92 -8.05 6.49
C ALA A 74 -13.10 -7.76 4.99
N PRO A 75 -14.20 -7.13 4.57
CA PRO A 75 -14.25 -6.55 3.23
C PRO A 75 -13.05 -5.60 3.07
N GLU A 76 -12.52 -5.53 1.84
CA GLU A 76 -11.55 -4.49 1.51
C GLU A 76 -12.14 -3.15 1.95
N PRO A 77 -11.34 -2.27 2.60
CA PRO A 77 -11.83 -0.92 2.82
C PRO A 77 -12.27 -0.40 1.45
N GLU A 78 -13.48 0.16 1.37
CA GLU A 78 -13.82 0.98 0.21
C GLU A 78 -12.68 1.98 0.09
N ARG A 79 -11.81 1.77 -0.91
CA ARG A 79 -10.92 2.82 -1.33
C ARG A 79 -11.91 3.84 -1.84
N ASP A 80 -12.14 4.89 -1.06
CA ASP A 80 -12.69 6.10 -1.59
C ASP A 80 -11.79 6.43 -2.79
N GLU A 81 -12.27 6.16 -4.01
CA GLU A 81 -11.59 6.52 -5.26
C GLU A 81 -11.41 8.05 -5.38
N ALA A 82 -11.80 8.82 -4.36
CA ALA A 82 -11.62 10.26 -4.24
C ALA A 82 -10.30 10.68 -3.56
N ASP A 83 -9.60 9.81 -2.80
CA ASP A 83 -8.48 10.26 -1.95
C ASP A 83 -7.08 9.88 -2.48
N THR A 84 -7.00 9.25 -3.67
CA THR A 84 -5.72 9.00 -4.37
C THR A 84 -5.47 9.89 -5.59
N ASP A 85 -6.34 10.83 -5.95
CA ASP A 85 -6.32 11.37 -7.33
C ASP A 85 -5.99 12.86 -7.49
N ALA A 86 -6.09 13.70 -6.45
CA ALA A 86 -5.83 15.14 -6.60
C ALA A 86 -4.67 15.64 -5.75
N GLU A 87 -4.63 15.29 -4.46
CA GLU A 87 -3.63 15.82 -3.55
C GLU A 87 -2.27 15.15 -3.75
N GLU A 88 -2.21 13.82 -3.88
CA GLU A 88 -0.96 13.11 -4.23
C GLU A 88 -0.42 13.54 -5.61
N ALA A 89 -1.30 13.72 -6.60
CA ALA A 89 -0.95 14.24 -7.91
C ALA A 89 -0.40 15.68 -7.82
N ALA A 90 -1.04 16.55 -7.05
CA ALA A 90 -0.57 17.92 -6.81
C ALA A 90 0.81 17.93 -6.12
N TRP A 91 1.04 17.05 -5.13
CA TRP A 91 2.35 16.92 -4.48
C TRP A 91 3.42 16.37 -5.45
N ARG A 92 3.09 15.40 -6.29
CA ARG A 92 4.00 14.89 -7.35
C ARG A 92 4.35 15.97 -8.36
N THR A 93 3.36 16.70 -8.88
CA THR A 93 3.57 17.80 -9.82
C THR A 93 4.36 18.95 -9.19
N ALA A 94 4.09 19.28 -7.93
CA ALA A 94 4.85 20.30 -7.20
C ALA A 94 6.33 19.90 -7.02
N VAL A 95 6.61 18.61 -6.75
CA VAL A 95 7.98 18.09 -6.65
C VAL A 95 8.68 18.03 -8.01
N GLU A 96 7.99 17.62 -9.07
CA GLU A 96 8.54 17.61 -10.44
C GLU A 96 8.78 19.02 -10.99
N ALA A 97 7.94 19.98 -10.61
CA ALA A 97 8.08 21.38 -11.00
C ALA A 97 9.02 22.16 -10.05
N ALA A 98 9.34 21.65 -8.86
CA ALA A 98 10.21 22.32 -7.90
C ALA A 98 11.57 22.76 -8.48
N PRO A 99 12.25 21.97 -9.33
CA PRO A 99 13.49 22.39 -9.98
C PRO A 99 13.34 23.63 -10.89
N TRP A 100 12.13 23.88 -11.40
CA TRP A 100 11.82 25.00 -12.30
C TRP A 100 11.16 26.19 -11.55
N LEU A 101 10.54 25.94 -10.39
CA LEU A 101 9.84 26.92 -9.55
C LEU A 101 10.73 27.53 -8.46
N VAL A 102 11.61 26.74 -7.86
CA VAL A 102 12.63 27.20 -6.90
C VAL A 102 13.92 27.35 -7.69
N GLY A 103 14.10 28.54 -8.27
CA GLY A 103 15.22 28.82 -9.14
C GLY A 103 16.57 28.55 -8.49
N ASP A 104 17.26 27.51 -8.95
CA ASP A 104 18.66 27.66 -9.33
C ASP A 104 18.65 28.15 -10.78
N SER A 105 18.79 29.46 -10.96
CA SER A 105 18.69 30.13 -12.26
C SER A 105 19.92 29.93 -13.13
N ASP A 106 20.86 29.08 -12.74
CA ASP A 106 21.96 28.69 -13.61
C ASP A 106 21.67 27.30 -14.19
N PRO A 107 21.36 27.20 -15.50
CA PRO A 107 21.47 25.91 -16.17
C PRO A 107 22.85 25.33 -15.85
N HIS A 108 22.92 24.03 -15.54
CA HIS A 108 24.18 23.33 -15.31
C HIS A 108 25.11 23.56 -16.52
N ALA A 109 25.95 24.59 -16.41
CA ALA A 109 26.69 25.26 -17.47
C ALA A 109 25.85 25.80 -18.65
N LYS A 110 25.96 27.10 -18.95
CA LYS A 110 25.61 27.65 -20.27
C LYS A 110 26.55 27.02 -21.29
N THR A 111 26.06 26.03 -22.05
CA THR A 111 26.81 25.46 -23.18
C THR A 111 27.16 26.59 -24.15
N GLY A 112 28.44 26.72 -24.51
CA GLY A 112 28.88 27.74 -25.45
C GLY A 112 28.22 27.56 -26.82
N PRO A 113 28.02 28.63 -27.62
CA PRO A 113 27.42 28.53 -28.95
C PRO A 113 28.07 27.47 -29.84
N GLU A 114 29.40 27.34 -29.78
CA GLU A 114 30.18 26.39 -30.56
C GLU A 114 29.92 24.93 -30.14
N GLU A 115 29.83 24.68 -28.83
CA GLU A 115 29.57 23.34 -28.28
C GLU A 115 28.12 22.89 -28.53
N LEU A 116 27.18 23.84 -28.46
CA LEU A 116 25.80 23.62 -28.87
C LEU A 116 25.71 23.31 -30.37
N TYR A 117 26.45 24.03 -31.21
CA TYR A 117 26.49 23.79 -32.64
C TYR A 117 27.02 22.39 -32.98
N GLU A 118 28.14 21.98 -32.38
CA GLU A 118 28.70 20.65 -32.61
C GLU A 118 27.77 19.53 -32.13
N THR A 119 27.05 19.75 -31.03
CA THR A 119 26.05 18.80 -30.52
C THR A 119 24.87 18.62 -31.49
N LEU A 120 24.40 19.71 -32.10
CA LEU A 120 23.23 19.71 -32.99
C LEU A 120 23.56 19.38 -34.45
N LYS A 121 24.83 19.46 -34.85
CA LYS A 121 25.28 19.24 -36.23
C LYS A 121 24.90 17.86 -36.79
N PRO A 122 25.07 16.73 -36.08
CA PRO A 122 24.65 15.42 -36.59
C PRO A 122 23.16 15.32 -36.89
N PHE A 123 22.32 16.04 -36.13
CA PHE A 123 20.87 16.10 -36.38
C PHE A 123 20.57 16.94 -37.62
N LYS A 124 21.19 18.12 -37.73
CA LYS A 124 21.07 18.99 -38.92
C LYS A 124 21.47 18.26 -40.20
N ASP A 125 22.56 17.50 -40.17
CA ASP A 125 23.07 16.78 -41.34
C ASP A 125 22.11 15.66 -41.76
N LYS A 126 21.57 14.88 -40.80
CA LYS A 126 20.54 13.86 -41.08
C LYS A 126 19.28 14.45 -41.70
N VAL A 127 18.79 15.57 -41.17
CA VAL A 127 17.61 16.26 -41.72
C VAL A 127 17.89 16.78 -43.13
N ALA A 128 19.07 17.33 -43.37
CA ALA A 128 19.45 17.79 -44.70
C ALA A 128 19.52 16.64 -45.72
N ASP A 129 20.01 15.48 -45.32
CA ASP A 129 20.08 14.30 -46.18
C ASP A 129 18.69 13.69 -46.43
N ASP A 130 17.82 13.65 -45.43
CA ASP A 130 16.42 13.23 -45.59
C ASP A 130 15.66 14.13 -46.57
N ILE A 131 15.83 15.47 -46.47
CA ILE A 131 15.22 16.42 -47.40
C ILE A 131 15.71 16.19 -48.83
N LYS A 132 17.03 16.03 -49.04
CA LYS A 132 17.60 15.78 -50.38
C LYS A 132 17.11 14.46 -50.97
N ARG A 133 16.97 13.42 -50.14
CA ARG A 133 16.47 12.12 -50.56
C ARG A 133 15.00 12.21 -50.97
N ALA A 134 14.18 12.90 -50.19
CA ALA A 134 12.78 13.15 -50.54
C ALA A 134 12.66 13.92 -51.87
N GLU A 135 13.49 14.96 -52.09
CA GLU A 135 13.51 15.72 -53.35
C GLU A 135 14.00 14.91 -54.55
N ALA A 136 14.84 13.90 -54.35
CA ALA A 136 15.34 13.02 -55.40
C ALA A 136 14.34 11.91 -55.77
N ASP A 137 13.58 11.41 -54.79
CA ASP A 137 12.54 10.40 -54.99
C ASP A 137 11.29 10.98 -55.70
N ASP A 138 11.09 12.31 -55.62
CA ASP A 138 9.99 13.04 -56.29
C ASP A 138 10.29 13.47 -57.76
N ARG A 139 11.46 13.12 -58.33
CA ARG A 139 11.85 13.43 -59.73
C ARG A 139 11.87 12.19 -60.63
#